data_AF-A0A351HAB8-F1
#
_entry.id   AF-A0A351HAB8-F1
#
_cell.length_a   1.000
_cell.length_b   1.000
_cell.length_c   1.000
_cell.angle_alpha   90.00
_cell.angle_beta   90.00
_cell.angle_gamma   90.00
#
_symmetry.space_group_name_H-M   'P 1'
#
loop_
_entity.id
_entity.type
_entity.pdbx_description
1 polymer ?
#
loop_
_entity_poly.entity_id
_entity_poly.type
_entity_poly.pdbx_seq_one_letter_code
_entity_poly.pdbx_strand_id
1 'polypeptide(L)' 'GYDFYVPHPPVSGPQFIAVLNTLENYNLPAMSWDDPLAVHIIQQALVLGDVDRRAYISDPEFYDLPYEA' A
#
# COMPACT_ATOMS: atom_id res chain seq x y z
N GLY A 1 -2.69 -8.42 -15.62
CA GLY A 1 -2.49 -8.12 -14.20
C GLY A 1 -2.64 -9.38 -13.38
N TYR A 2 -2.61 -9.26 -12.05
CA TYR A 2 -2.91 -10.31 -11.08
C TYR A 2 -4.03 -9.82 -10.17
N ASP A 3 -4.91 -10.73 -9.73
CA ASP A 3 -5.93 -10.42 -8.74
C ASP A 3 -5.38 -10.63 -7.34
N PHE A 4 -5.50 -9.62 -6.48
CA PHE A 4 -5.06 -9.66 -5.10
C PHE A 4 -6.26 -9.67 -4.16
N TYR A 5 -6.31 -10.69 -3.29
CA TYR A 5 -7.30 -10.79 -2.23
C TYR A 5 -6.61 -10.53 -0.90
N VAL A 6 -7.01 -9.45 -0.24
CA VAL A 6 -6.44 -9.02 1.03
C VAL A 6 -7.55 -8.96 2.09
N PRO A 7 -7.22 -9.14 3.37
CA PRO A 7 -8.21 -9.01 4.41
C PRO A 7 -8.70 -7.55 4.55
N HIS A 8 -9.97 -7.40 4.87
CA HIS A 8 -10.62 -6.12 5.16
C HIS A 8 -10.12 -5.51 6.50
N PRO A 9 -10.29 -4.20 6.77
CA PRO A 9 -10.26 -3.65 8.12
C PRO A 9 -10.98 -4.56 9.14
N PRO A 10 -10.46 -4.73 10.37
CA PRO A 10 -9.50 -3.87 11.07
C PRO A 10 -8.02 -4.06 10.72
N VAL A 11 -7.69 -5.00 9.82
CA VAL A 11 -6.31 -5.21 9.36
C VAL A 11 -6.00 -4.41 8.10
N SER A 12 -4.70 -4.21 7.84
CA SER A 12 -4.22 -3.23 6.87
C SER A 12 -4.12 -3.76 5.43
N GLY A 13 -5.05 -4.61 4.99
CA GLY A 13 -5.11 -5.05 3.60
C GLY A 13 -5.26 -3.91 2.58
N PRO A 14 -6.12 -2.90 2.82
CA PRO A 14 -6.23 -1.75 1.90
C PRO A 14 -4.92 -0.96 1.74
N GLN A 15 -4.12 -0.85 2.80
CA GLN A 15 -2.79 -0.24 2.72
C GLN A 15 -1.89 -0.99 1.72
N PHE A 16 -1.90 -2.33 1.77
CA PHE A 16 -1.09 -3.13 0.87
C PHE A 16 -1.46 -2.89 -0.60
N ILE A 17 -2.76 -2.84 -0.91
CA ILE A 17 -3.25 -2.51 -2.26
C ILE A 17 -2.82 -1.09 -2.66
N ALA A 18 -2.97 -0.09 -1.78
CA ALA A 18 -2.58 1.29 -2.08
C ALA A 18 -1.07 1.42 -2.38
N VAL A 19 -0.22 0.71 -1.63
CA VAL A 19 1.23 0.66 -1.88
C VAL A 19 1.51 0.01 -3.22
N LEU A 20 0.90 -1.13 -3.55
CA LEU A 20 1.10 -1.79 -4.85
C LEU A 20 0.64 -0.92 -6.02
N ASN A 21 -0.52 -0.27 -5.92
CA ASN A 21 -1.02 0.64 -6.95
C ASN A 21 -0.07 1.83 -7.17
N THR A 22 0.57 2.33 -6.09
CA THR A 22 1.62 3.35 -6.21
C THR A 22 2.83 2.80 -6.98
N LEU A 23 3.31 1.61 -6.60
CA LEU A 23 4.48 0.98 -7.20
C LEU A 23 4.28 0.55 -8.66
N GLU A 24 3.04 0.28 -9.09
CA GLU A 24 2.71 -0.09 -10.48
C GLU A 24 3.10 1.00 -11.49
N ASN A 25 3.24 2.24 -11.05
CA ASN A 25 3.68 3.37 -11.90
C ASN A 25 5.19 3.37 -12.20
N TYR A 26 5.97 2.45 -11.63
CA TYR A 26 7.42 2.40 -11.77
C TYR A 26 7.87 1.08 -12.43
N ASN A 27 8.85 1.16 -13.34
CA ASN A 27 9.45 -0.02 -13.95
C ASN A 27 10.53 -0.65 -13.04
N LEU A 28 10.11 -1.09 -11.85
CA LEU A 28 10.97 -1.77 -10.88
C LEU A 28 11.65 -3.03 -11.45
N PRO A 29 11.04 -3.85 -12.33
CA PRO A 29 11.70 -5.01 -12.91
C PRO A 29 12.95 -4.69 -13.75
N ALA A 30 13.11 -3.46 -14.21
CA ALA A 30 14.31 -3.02 -14.93
C ALA A 30 15.48 -2.65 -13.99
N MET A 31 15.25 -2.61 -12.68
CA MET A 31 16.24 -2.27 -11.66
C MET A 31 16.77 -3.54 -10.98
N SER A 32 18.00 -3.50 -10.47
CA SER A 32 18.48 -4.59 -9.61
C SER A 32 17.80 -4.53 -8.25
N TRP A 33 17.72 -5.65 -7.55
CA TRP A 33 17.06 -5.74 -6.25
C TRP A 33 17.73 -4.85 -5.18
N ASP A 34 19.01 -4.52 -5.36
CA ASP A 34 19.85 -3.68 -4.50
C ASP A 34 20.06 -2.26 -5.07
N ASP A 35 19.38 -1.91 -6.17
CA ASP A 35 19.45 -0.57 -6.75
C ASP A 35 18.97 0.45 -5.71
N PRO A 36 19.80 1.45 -5.33
CA PRO A 36 19.43 2.46 -4.36
C PRO A 36 18.15 3.23 -4.71
N LEU A 37 17.88 3.42 -6.01
CA LEU A 37 16.66 4.08 -6.48
C LEU A 37 15.43 3.18 -6.29
N ALA A 38 15.55 1.87 -6.57
CA ALA A 38 14.46 0.93 -6.33
C ALA A 38 14.10 0.88 -4.84
N VAL A 39 15.11 0.79 -3.97
CA VAL A 39 14.93 0.84 -2.51
C VAL A 39 14.28 2.14 -2.08
N HIS A 40 14.73 3.28 -2.61
CA HIS A 40 14.15 4.58 -2.30
C HIS A 40 12.67 4.68 -2.69
N ILE A 41 12.31 4.26 -3.90
CA ILE A 41 10.92 4.29 -4.39
C ILE A 41 10.03 3.43 -3.49
N ILE A 42 10.45 2.19 -3.19
CA ILE A 42 9.71 1.27 -2.34
C ILE A 42 9.55 1.85 -0.93
N GLN A 43 10.62 2.39 -0.35
CA GLN A 43 10.59 3.02 0.97
C GLN A 43 9.58 4.18 1.00
N GLN A 44 9.57 5.06 0.01
CA GLN A 44 8.66 6.21 -0.01
C GLN A 44 7.19 5.78 -0.13
N ALA A 45 6.89 4.79 -0.98
CA ALA A 45 5.54 4.25 -1.09
C ALA A 45 5.06 3.64 0.24
N LEU A 46 5.93 2.90 0.93
CA LEU A 46 5.62 2.31 2.24
C LEU A 46 5.39 3.38 3.33
N VAL A 47 6.23 4.41 3.37
CA VAL A 47 6.09 5.52 4.34
C VAL A 47 4.76 6.25 4.14
N LEU A 48 4.42 6.60 2.89
CA LEU A 48 3.15 7.25 2.59
C LEU A 48 1.96 6.35 2.93
N GLY A 49 2.00 5.07 2.56
CA GLY A 49 0.96 4.12 2.91
C GLY A 49 0.78 3.95 4.42
N ASP A 50 1.85 3.97 5.21
CA ASP A 50 1.73 3.89 6.68
C ASP A 50 1.14 5.16 7.30
N VAL A 51 1.37 6.34 6.72
CA VAL A 51 0.71 7.58 7.14
C VAL A 51 -0.80 7.46 6.96
N ASP A 52 -1.27 7.00 5.79
CA ASP A 52 -2.70 6.80 5.53
C ASP A 52 -3.30 5.70 6.40
N ARG A 53 -2.60 4.56 6.57
CA ARG A 53 -3.04 3.48 7.47
C ARG A 53 -3.30 3.99 8.88
N ARG A 54 -2.41 4.82 9.43
CA ARG A 54 -2.56 5.37 10.80
C ARG A 54 -3.73 6.34 10.90
N ALA A 55 -4.04 7.06 9.83
CA ALA A 55 -5.11 8.04 9.82
C ALA A 55 -6.50 7.41 9.58
N TYR A 56 -6.56 6.35 8.76
CA TYR A 56 -7.82 5.91 8.15
C TYR A 56 -8.13 4.43 8.28
N ILE A 57 -7.22 3.59 8.81
CA ILE A 57 -7.50 2.16 9.01
C ILE A 57 -7.71 1.90 10.50
N SER A 58 -8.93 1.53 10.84
CA SER A 58 -9.36 1.13 12.18
C SER A 58 -10.46 0.08 12.08
N ASP A 59 -11.09 -0.25 13.21
CA ASP A 59 -12.22 -1.19 13.22
C ASP A 59 -13.46 -0.53 12.59
N PRO A 60 -13.98 -1.09 11.47
CA PRO A 60 -15.13 -0.52 10.77
C PRO A 60 -16.43 -0.60 11.58
N GLU A 61 -16.50 -1.42 12.65
CA GLU A 61 -17.66 -1.41 13.56
C GLU A 61 -17.70 -0.13 14.41
N PHE A 62 -16.58 0.59 14.55
CA PHE A 62 -16.45 1.75 15.45
C PHE A 62 -16.19 3.07 14.72
N TYR A 63 -15.74 3.05 13.46
CA TYR A 63 -15.40 4.24 12.68
C TYR A 63 -15.74 4.08 11.20
N ASP A 64 -16.21 5.15 10.57
CA ASP A 64 -16.37 5.21 9.12
C ASP A 64 -15.00 5.36 8.44
N LEU A 65 -14.68 4.43 7.53
CA LEU A 65 -13.41 4.40 6.83
C LEU A 65 -13.59 4.85 5.37
N PRO A 66 -12.67 5.66 4.81
CA PRO A 66 -12.79 6.19 3.45
C PRO A 66 -12.31 5.17 2.40
N TYR A 67 -12.99 4.02 2.27
CA TYR A 67 -12.74 3.05 1.21
C TYR A 67 -13.99 2.84 0.35
N GLU A 68 -13.79 2.51 -0.92
CA GLU A 68 -14.86 2.05 -1.82
C GLU A 68 -15.03 0.54 -1.64
N ALA A 69 -16.28 0.09 -1.44
CA ALA A 69 -16.63 -1.31 -1.21
C ALA A 69 -16.57 -2.15 -2.49
#